data_AF-A0A9P7VFI6-F1
#
_entry.id   AF-A0A9P7VFI6-F1
#
_cell.length_a   1.000
_cell.length_b   1.000
_cell.length_c   1.000
_cell.angle_alpha   90.00
_cell.angle_beta   90.00
_cell.angle_gamma   90.00
#
_symmetry.space_group_name_H-M   'P 1'
#
loop_
_entity.id
_entity.type
_entity.pdbx_description
1 polymer ?
#
loop_
_entity_poly.entity_id
_entity_poly.type
_entity_poly.pdbx_seq_one_letter_code
_entity_poly.pdbx_strand_id
1 'polypeptide(L)'
;MLGIHLERSRNAPLTVWIRSTIDVADHSFLSLISTLASCIENIFVLCNRLCSMQGLSRGRGSLNRLCRLKIKSVDATGQPTSRIHDGFDYAGNLRVFEGEMPQPLVIPFMSWSHLAHLMFPVYGTQDLDLLLQAKCMKSLEINDMGITITHARNGTVREAYSSLLTD
;
A
#
# COMPACT_ATOMS: atom_id res chain seq x y z
N MET A 1 -4.58 -19.24 9.71
CA MET A 1 -5.98 -19.15 9.27
C MET A 1 -6.16 -17.87 8.47
N LEU A 2 -6.73 -17.97 7.27
CA LEU A 2 -7.10 -16.83 6.43
C LEU A 2 -8.62 -16.61 6.52
N GLY A 3 -9.03 -15.36 6.70
CA GLY A 3 -10.40 -14.91 6.52
C GLY A 3 -10.44 -13.82 5.45
N ILE A 4 -11.38 -13.95 4.49
CA ILE A 4 -11.70 -12.88 3.54
C ILE A 4 -13.14 -12.45 3.82
N HIS A 5 -13.33 -11.15 3.98
CA HIS A 5 -14.65 -10.54 4.11
C HIS A 5 -14.86 -9.55 2.96
N LEU A 6 -15.95 -9.76 2.22
CA LEU A 6 -16.40 -8.90 1.14
C LEU A 6 -17.59 -8.10 1.63
N GLU A 7 -17.46 -6.79 1.64
CA GLU A 7 -18.52 -5.88 2.03
C GLU A 7 -18.95 -5.06 0.82
N ARG A 8 -20.23 -5.15 0.47
CA ARG A 8 -20.87 -4.34 -0.56
C ARG A 8 -22.17 -3.78 0.00
N SER A 9 -22.13 -2.55 0.50
CA SER A 9 -23.37 -1.81 0.82
C SER A 9 -23.93 -1.19 -0.46
N ARG A 10 -25.26 -0.98 -0.52
CA ARG A 10 -25.95 -0.43 -1.70
C ARG A 10 -25.35 0.90 -2.18
N ASN A 11 -24.72 1.64 -1.28
CA ASN A 11 -24.10 2.94 -1.55
C ASN A 11 -22.59 2.98 -1.27
N ALA A 12 -21.94 1.83 -1.01
CA ALA A 12 -20.52 1.80 -0.66
C ALA A 12 -19.68 1.10 -1.74
N PRO A 13 -18.42 1.55 -1.93
CA PRO A 13 -17.42 0.84 -2.71
C PRO A 13 -17.31 -0.63 -2.29
N LEU A 14 -17.14 -1.54 -3.26
CA LEU A 14 -16.84 -2.94 -2.94
C LEU A 14 -15.50 -2.98 -2.20
N THR A 15 -15.57 -3.44 -0.96
CA THR A 15 -14.46 -3.42 -0.02
C THR A 15 -14.07 -4.85 0.31
N VAL A 16 -12.78 -5.13 0.23
CA VAL A 16 -12.21 -6.45 0.56
C VAL A 16 -11.33 -6.33 1.78
N TRP A 17 -11.66 -7.09 2.82
CA TRP A 17 -10.85 -7.25 4.01
C TRP A 17 -10.20 -8.63 4.01
N ILE A 18 -8.88 -8.65 4.04
CA ILE A 18 -8.08 -9.87 4.12
C ILE A 18 -7.46 -9.90 5.51
N ARG A 19 -7.80 -10.91 6.31
CA ARG A 19 -7.21 -11.14 7.63
C ARG A 19 -6.48 -12.48 7.63
N SER A 20 -5.19 -12.49 7.92
CA SER A 20 -4.42 -13.73 7.93
C SER A 20 -3.48 -13.84 9.12
N THR A 21 -3.49 -14.98 9.81
CA THR A 21 -2.47 -15.28 10.83
C THR A 21 -1.21 -15.92 10.25
N ILE A 22 -1.20 -16.21 8.95
CA ILE A 22 -0.09 -16.81 8.19
C ILE A 22 0.29 -15.92 7.01
N ASP A 23 1.41 -16.20 6.34
CA ASP A 23 1.78 -15.49 5.12
C ASP A 23 0.69 -15.62 4.05
N VAL A 24 0.36 -14.50 3.41
CA VAL A 24 -0.73 -14.39 2.43
C VAL A 24 -0.22 -14.50 0.99
N ALA A 25 1.11 -14.45 0.80
CA ALA A 25 1.83 -14.49 -0.49
C ALA A 25 1.15 -15.33 -1.59
N ASP A 26 0.89 -16.60 -1.28
CA ASP A 26 0.42 -17.61 -2.23
C ASP A 26 -0.96 -18.16 -1.90
N HIS A 27 -1.74 -17.46 -1.07
CA HIS A 27 -3.02 -18.01 -0.66
C HIS A 27 -3.98 -18.03 -1.86
N SER A 28 -4.42 -19.23 -2.24
CA SER A 28 -5.31 -19.46 -3.39
C SER A 28 -6.57 -18.59 -3.39
N PHE A 29 -7.09 -18.24 -2.22
CA PHE A 29 -8.23 -17.34 -2.06
C PHE A 29 -7.98 -15.90 -2.52
N LEU A 30 -6.73 -15.41 -2.56
CA LEU A 30 -6.41 -14.13 -3.20
C LEU A 30 -6.69 -14.17 -4.71
N SER A 31 -6.62 -15.34 -5.34
CA SER A 31 -6.99 -15.47 -6.75
C SER A 31 -8.50 -15.27 -6.97
N LEU A 32 -9.35 -15.50 -5.97
CA LEU A 32 -10.78 -15.17 -6.06
C LEU A 32 -11.03 -13.66 -6.04
N ILE A 33 -10.15 -12.88 -5.43
CA ILE A 33 -10.21 -11.42 -5.50
C ILE A 33 -10.02 -10.95 -6.94
N SER A 34 -9.19 -11.65 -7.72
CA SER A 34 -8.96 -11.31 -9.13
C SER A 34 -10.21 -11.39 -10.00
N THR A 35 -11.19 -12.24 -9.66
CA THR A 35 -12.45 -12.34 -10.42
C THR A 35 -13.39 -11.17 -10.18
N LEU A 36 -13.26 -10.48 -9.04
CA LEU A 36 -14.04 -9.30 -8.68
C LEU A 36 -13.25 -8.00 -8.80
N ALA A 37 -11.97 -8.07 -9.19
CA ALA A 37 -11.01 -6.97 -9.14
C ALA A 37 -11.48 -5.70 -9.86
N SER A 38 -12.21 -5.82 -10.97
CA SER A 38 -12.76 -4.69 -11.73
C SER A 38 -13.78 -3.84 -10.95
N CYS A 39 -14.34 -4.38 -9.87
CA CYS A 39 -15.33 -3.70 -9.04
C CYS A 39 -14.75 -3.26 -7.69
N ILE A 40 -13.56 -3.74 -7.31
CA ILE A 40 -12.98 -3.47 -6.00
C ILE A 40 -12.43 -2.06 -5.97
N GLU A 41 -12.89 -1.28 -5.01
CA GLU A 41 -12.46 0.10 -4.79
C GLU A 41 -11.58 0.22 -3.54
N ASN A 42 -11.73 -0.68 -2.57
CA ASN A 42 -10.91 -0.70 -1.35
C ASN A 42 -10.38 -2.09 -1.03
N ILE A 43 -9.09 -2.18 -0.69
CA ILE A 43 -8.46 -3.40 -0.17
C ILE A 43 -7.80 -3.07 1.17
N PHE A 44 -8.16 -3.85 2.19
CA PHE A 44 -7.60 -3.79 3.54
C PHE A 44 -6.96 -5.14 3.86
N VAL A 45 -5.63 -5.16 4.02
CA VAL A 45 -4.87 -6.35 4.39
C VAL A 45 -4.38 -6.21 5.82
N LEU A 46 -4.77 -7.13 6.69
CA LEU A 46 -4.24 -7.29 8.04
C LEU A 46 -3.64 -8.69 8.14
N CYS A 47 -2.34 -8.78 8.34
CA CYS A 47 -1.66 -10.05 8.37
C CYS A 47 -0.59 -10.08 9.46
N ASN A 48 -0.27 -11.27 9.96
CA ASN A 48 0.91 -11.42 10.80
C ASN A 48 2.14 -11.15 9.96
N ARG A 49 2.37 -11.98 8.94
CA ARG A 49 3.50 -11.89 8.02
C ARG A 49 3.04 -11.60 6.60
N LEU A 50 3.76 -10.75 5.90
CA LEU A 50 3.56 -10.48 4.47
C LEU A 50 4.89 -10.54 3.74
N CYS A 51 5.15 -11.64 3.02
CA CYS A 51 6.37 -11.75 2.20
C CYS A 51 6.12 -11.29 0.77
N SER A 52 4.90 -11.51 0.25
CA SER A 52 4.50 -11.06 -1.09
C SER A 52 2.98 -10.88 -1.19
N MET A 53 2.50 -10.31 -2.30
CA MET A 53 1.09 -10.36 -2.70
C MET A 53 0.94 -10.88 -4.12
N GLN A 54 1.68 -11.94 -4.46
CA GLN A 54 1.60 -12.56 -5.78
C GLN A 54 0.20 -13.09 -6.12
N GLY A 55 -0.59 -13.49 -5.12
CA GLY A 55 -1.99 -13.87 -5.35
C GLY A 55 -2.84 -12.80 -6.07
N LEU A 56 -2.48 -11.52 -5.96
CA LEU A 56 -3.15 -10.41 -6.63
C LEU A 56 -2.54 -10.06 -8.00
N SER A 57 -1.31 -10.51 -8.30
CA SER A 57 -0.65 -10.28 -9.61
C SER A 57 -1.34 -11.02 -10.76
N ARG A 58 -2.21 -11.99 -10.47
CA ARG A 58 -3.08 -12.59 -11.49
C ARG A 58 -4.21 -11.65 -11.95
N GLY A 59 -4.51 -10.61 -11.16
CA GLY A 59 -5.46 -9.55 -11.47
C GLY A 59 -4.85 -8.35 -12.19
N ARG A 60 -3.64 -8.45 -12.76
CA ARG A 60 -2.97 -7.37 -13.51
C ARG A 60 -3.93 -6.73 -14.53
N GLY A 61 -4.08 -5.41 -14.45
CA GLY A 61 -5.02 -4.62 -15.27
C GLY A 61 -6.47 -4.59 -14.79
N SER A 62 -6.84 -5.38 -13.79
CA SER A 62 -8.24 -5.50 -13.31
C SER A 62 -8.52 -4.61 -12.09
N LEU A 63 -7.51 -4.25 -11.30
CA LEU A 63 -7.65 -3.34 -10.15
C LEU A 63 -7.75 -1.85 -10.54
N ASN A 64 -8.22 -1.54 -11.74
CA ASN A 64 -8.35 -0.17 -12.24
C ASN A 64 -9.31 0.69 -11.43
N ARG A 65 -10.21 0.10 -10.64
CA ARG A 65 -11.11 0.85 -9.74
C ARG A 65 -10.57 1.00 -8.32
N LEU A 66 -9.46 0.34 -7.99
CA LEU A 66 -8.88 0.41 -6.66
C LEU A 66 -8.50 1.85 -6.35
N CYS A 67 -9.15 2.43 -5.35
CA CYS A 67 -8.94 3.80 -4.87
C CYS A 67 -8.12 3.82 -3.58
N ARG A 68 -8.31 2.82 -2.70
CA ARG A 68 -7.64 2.73 -1.40
C ARG A 68 -7.02 1.36 -1.16
N LEU A 69 -5.75 1.36 -0.78
CA LEU A 69 -5.01 0.19 -0.34
C LEU A 69 -4.44 0.46 1.05
N LYS A 70 -4.80 -0.37 2.02
CA LYS A 70 -4.19 -0.35 3.35
C LYS A 70 -3.63 -1.72 3.68
N ILE A 71 -2.38 -1.76 4.12
CA ILE A 71 -1.66 -2.97 4.46
C ILE A 71 -1.12 -2.80 5.87
N LYS A 72 -1.45 -3.73 6.76
CA LYS A 72 -0.93 -3.81 8.11
C LYS A 72 -0.31 -5.19 8.33
N SER A 73 0.99 -5.21 8.63
CA SER A 73 1.74 -6.39 9.04
C SER A 73 2.28 -6.18 10.45
N VAL A 74 2.30 -7.22 11.28
CA VAL A 74 2.77 -7.15 12.67
C VAL A 74 4.01 -7.99 12.95
N ASP A 75 4.45 -8.81 11.99
CA ASP A 75 5.60 -9.71 12.16
C ASP A 75 6.92 -9.01 11.81
N ALA A 76 7.75 -8.81 12.82
CA ALA A 76 9.07 -8.19 12.74
C ALA A 76 10.21 -9.19 12.41
N THR A 77 9.91 -10.43 12.00
CA THR A 77 10.93 -11.39 11.57
C THR A 77 11.65 -10.89 10.31
N GLY A 78 12.75 -10.15 10.50
CA GLY A 78 13.49 -9.25 9.57
C GLY A 78 13.80 -9.65 8.11
N GLN A 79 12.90 -10.33 7.41
CA GLN A 79 12.92 -10.53 5.97
C GLN A 79 12.12 -9.44 5.23
N PRO A 80 12.80 -8.57 4.47
CA PRO A 80 12.15 -7.47 3.76
C PRO A 80 11.04 -7.96 2.82
N THR A 81 9.93 -7.23 2.79
CA THR A 81 8.78 -7.58 1.97
C THR A 81 9.06 -7.19 0.52
N SER A 82 9.66 -8.11 -0.22
CA SER A 82 10.23 -7.82 -1.53
C SER A 82 9.23 -7.82 -2.68
N ARG A 83 7.97 -8.27 -2.52
CA ARG A 83 7.07 -8.56 -3.67
C ARG A 83 5.58 -8.18 -3.48
N ILE A 84 5.30 -7.12 -2.74
CA ILE A 84 3.94 -6.56 -2.66
C ILE A 84 3.51 -5.91 -3.99
N HIS A 85 4.47 -5.48 -4.79
CA HIS A 85 4.30 -4.56 -5.91
C HIS A 85 3.62 -5.14 -7.16
N ASP A 86 3.95 -6.38 -7.56
CA ASP A 86 3.48 -6.98 -8.82
C ASP A 86 1.95 -7.03 -8.98
N GLY A 87 1.22 -6.92 -7.86
CA GLY A 87 -0.23 -6.91 -7.81
C GLY A 87 -0.87 -5.55 -8.09
N PHE A 88 -0.18 -4.43 -7.85
CA PHE A 88 -0.78 -3.09 -7.83
C PHE A 88 -0.21 -2.11 -8.85
N ASP A 89 0.79 -2.51 -9.63
CA ASP A 89 1.34 -1.69 -10.73
C ASP A 89 0.24 -1.19 -11.70
N TYR A 90 -0.87 -1.91 -11.78
CA TYR A 90 -2.01 -1.60 -12.64
C TYR A 90 -3.18 -0.91 -11.91
N ALA A 91 -3.01 -0.49 -10.66
CA ALA A 91 -4.02 0.25 -9.91
C ALA A 91 -4.00 1.75 -10.25
N GLY A 92 -4.30 2.10 -11.51
CA GLY A 92 -4.18 3.49 -12.01
C GLY A 92 -5.06 4.53 -11.29
N ASN A 93 -6.13 4.08 -10.62
CA ASN A 93 -6.98 4.95 -9.82
C ASN A 93 -6.63 4.99 -8.33
N LEU A 94 -5.52 4.40 -7.91
CA LEU A 94 -5.11 4.44 -6.52
C LEU A 94 -4.88 5.90 -6.09
N ARG A 95 -5.55 6.30 -5.01
CA ARG A 95 -5.46 7.64 -4.42
C ARG A 95 -4.92 7.61 -3.00
N VAL A 96 -5.14 6.52 -2.28
CA VAL A 96 -4.78 6.37 -0.87
C VAL A 96 -4.00 5.08 -0.69
N PHE A 97 -2.77 5.20 -0.21
CA PHE A 97 -1.94 4.07 0.22
C PHE A 97 -1.55 4.25 1.69
N GLU A 98 -1.76 3.20 2.48
CA GLU A 98 -1.40 3.16 3.91
C GLU A 98 -0.67 1.84 4.20
N GLY A 99 0.64 1.90 4.40
CA GLY A 99 1.47 0.79 4.86
C GLY A 99 1.81 0.95 6.34
N GLU A 100 1.49 -0.04 7.16
CA GLU A 100 1.95 -0.19 8.54
C GLU A 100 2.65 -1.54 8.63
N MET A 101 3.96 -1.56 8.40
CA MET A 101 4.76 -2.79 8.42
C MET A 101 5.94 -2.57 9.38
N PRO A 102 6.52 -3.62 9.98
CA PRO A 102 7.70 -3.49 10.84
C PRO A 102 9.02 -3.64 10.08
N GLN A 103 8.98 -3.83 8.75
CA GLN A 103 10.14 -4.11 7.92
C GLN A 103 10.18 -3.26 6.65
N PRO A 104 11.39 -3.04 6.08
CA PRO A 104 11.55 -2.30 4.84
C PRO A 104 10.66 -2.83 3.73
N LEU A 105 9.86 -1.94 3.17
CA LEU A 105 9.09 -2.21 1.98
C LEU A 105 9.96 -1.86 0.78
N VAL A 106 10.25 -2.84 -0.06
CA VAL A 106 10.86 -2.53 -1.36
C VAL A 106 9.74 -1.99 -2.24
N ILE A 107 9.61 -0.67 -2.28
CA ILE A 107 8.62 0.02 -3.10
C ILE A 107 9.28 0.30 -4.46
N PRO A 108 8.89 -0.38 -5.55
CA PRO A 108 9.45 -0.06 -6.85
C PRO A 108 8.96 1.30 -7.34
N PHE A 109 9.61 1.81 -8.39
CA PHE A 109 9.17 2.95 -9.18
C PHE A 109 7.75 2.71 -9.73
N MET A 110 6.73 3.10 -8.97
CA MET A 110 5.33 2.96 -9.36
C MET A 110 4.81 4.27 -9.95
N SER A 111 4.01 4.20 -11.02
CA SER A 111 3.33 5.36 -11.60
C SER A 111 2.14 5.85 -10.75
N TRP A 112 2.34 6.02 -9.46
CA TRP A 112 1.39 6.58 -8.51
C TRP A 112 1.31 8.11 -8.62
N SER A 113 1.38 8.63 -9.85
CA SER A 113 1.30 10.05 -10.15
C SER A 113 0.02 10.70 -9.61
N HIS A 114 -1.02 9.90 -9.43
CA HIS A 114 -2.33 10.34 -8.94
C HIS A 114 -2.55 10.11 -7.44
N LEU A 115 -1.57 9.57 -6.73
CA LEU A 115 -1.69 9.33 -5.29
C LEU A 115 -1.86 10.66 -4.56
N ALA A 116 -2.92 10.74 -3.75
CA ALA A 116 -3.28 11.92 -2.98
C ALA A 116 -2.91 11.76 -1.50
N HIS A 117 -2.93 10.54 -0.97
CA HIS A 117 -2.59 10.23 0.41
C HIS A 117 -1.61 9.07 0.46
N LEU A 118 -0.47 9.28 1.12
CA LEU A 118 0.56 8.27 1.33
C LEU A 118 0.90 8.19 2.81
N MET A 119 0.79 7.00 3.38
CA MET A 119 1.26 6.69 4.73
C MET A 119 2.13 5.45 4.65
N PHE A 120 3.38 5.50 5.12
CA PHE A 120 4.26 4.33 5.16
C PHE A 120 5.43 4.53 6.14
N PRO A 121 5.98 3.44 6.70
CA PRO A 121 7.22 3.50 7.45
C PRO A 121 8.41 3.73 6.51
N VAL A 122 9.32 4.62 6.91
CA VAL A 122 10.59 4.88 6.20
C VAL A 122 11.71 4.19 6.97
N TYR A 123 12.51 3.38 6.28
CA TYR A 123 13.64 2.66 6.87
C TYR A 123 14.99 3.13 6.30
N GLY A 124 14.96 3.86 5.19
CA GLY A 124 16.12 4.49 4.61
C GLY A 124 15.75 5.55 3.59
N THR A 125 16.75 6.31 3.15
CA THR A 125 16.59 7.43 2.20
C THR A 125 16.03 6.99 0.85
N GLN A 126 16.26 5.74 0.44
CA GLN A 126 15.73 5.16 -0.80
C GLN A 126 14.19 5.09 -0.80
N ASP A 127 13.57 4.94 0.37
CA ASP A 127 12.11 4.88 0.47
C ASP A 127 11.47 6.27 0.22
N LEU A 128 12.26 7.34 0.31
CA LEU A 128 11.80 8.70 0.06
C LEU A 128 11.77 9.07 -1.43
N ASP A 129 12.44 8.30 -2.32
CA ASP A 129 12.45 8.56 -3.77
C ASP A 129 11.04 8.47 -4.40
N LEU A 130 10.12 7.81 -3.72
CA LEU A 130 8.70 7.72 -4.09
C LEU A 130 7.98 9.06 -4.02
N LEU A 131 8.41 9.93 -3.10
CA LEU A 131 7.85 11.28 -2.95
C LEU A 131 8.10 12.11 -4.21
N LEU A 132 9.19 11.82 -4.94
CA LEU A 132 9.49 12.50 -6.21
C LEU A 132 8.47 12.20 -7.31
N GLN A 133 7.71 11.11 -7.18
CA GLN A 133 6.76 10.64 -8.20
C GLN A 133 5.32 11.06 -7.90
N ALA A 134 4.99 11.33 -6.64
CA ALA A 134 3.64 11.65 -6.18
C ALA A 134 3.28 13.13 -6.42
N LYS A 135 3.11 13.51 -7.69
CA LYS A 135 2.82 14.89 -8.13
C LYS A 135 1.48 15.47 -7.63
N CYS A 136 0.56 14.60 -7.19
CA CYS A 136 -0.77 14.98 -6.72
C CYS A 136 -0.96 14.80 -5.21
N MET A 137 0.13 14.64 -4.46
CA MET A 137 0.09 14.35 -3.02
C MET A 137 -0.51 15.52 -2.22
N LYS A 138 -1.58 15.23 -1.50
CA LYS A 138 -2.27 16.17 -0.61
C LYS A 138 -1.92 15.94 0.85
N SER A 139 -1.61 14.69 1.21
CA SER A 139 -1.29 14.25 2.55
C SER A 139 -0.16 13.24 2.50
N LEU A 140 0.83 13.44 3.35
CA LEU A 140 1.91 12.51 3.61
C LEU A 140 1.94 12.23 5.11
N GLU A 141 2.13 10.96 5.46
CA GLU A 141 2.41 10.53 6.82
C GLU A 141 3.57 9.54 6.78
N ILE A 142 4.73 9.98 7.27
CA ILE A 142 5.90 9.11 7.42
C ILE A 142 5.93 8.64 8.88
N ASN A 143 6.15 7.35 9.08
CA ASN A 143 6.40 6.80 10.42
C ASN A 143 7.86 6.30 10.49
N ASP A 144 8.75 7.15 10.98
CA ASP A 144 10.12 6.79 11.33
C ASP A 144 10.31 6.99 12.83
N MET A 145 10.51 5.91 13.59
CA MET A 145 10.97 5.94 15.01
C MET A 145 10.34 7.04 15.91
N GLY A 146 9.10 7.47 15.64
CA GLY A 146 8.39 8.53 16.39
C GLY A 146 8.20 9.89 15.71
N ILE A 147 8.70 10.12 14.49
CA ILE A 147 8.48 11.35 13.72
C ILE A 147 7.32 11.13 12.74
N THR A 148 6.15 11.68 13.08
CA THR A 148 5.01 11.80 12.17
C THR A 148 5.08 13.16 11.47
N ILE A 149 5.50 13.19 10.20
CA ILE A 149 5.36 14.41 9.39
C ILE A 149 3.96 14.38 8.78
N THR A 150 3.04 15.17 9.33
CA THR A 150 1.72 15.41 8.73
C THR A 150 1.79 16.72 7.96
N HIS A 151 2.19 16.71 6.69
CA HIS A 151 2.26 17.93 5.87
C HIS A 151 1.36 17.87 4.65
N ALA A 152 0.63 18.97 4.46
CA ALA A 152 -0.34 19.19 3.41
C ALA A 152 0.07 20.38 2.54
N ARG A 153 -0.20 20.24 1.23
CA ARG A 153 0.01 21.15 0.08
C ARG A 153 1.34 20.99 -0.69
N ASN A 154 1.20 20.71 -1.98
CA ASN A 154 2.17 20.52 -3.08
C ASN A 154 3.54 21.25 -3.05
N GLY A 155 3.75 22.29 -2.24
CA GLY A 155 5.05 22.95 -2.08
C GLY A 155 5.95 22.33 -1.00
N THR A 156 5.35 21.76 0.06
CA THR A 156 6.07 21.41 1.30
C THR A 156 6.64 20.00 1.35
N VAL A 157 6.25 19.09 0.45
CA VAL A 157 6.79 17.71 0.45
C VAL A 157 8.27 17.70 0.06
N ARG A 158 8.66 18.53 -0.92
CA ARG A 158 10.09 18.71 -1.28
C ARG A 158 10.88 19.43 -0.19
N GLU A 159 10.25 20.38 0.50
CA GLU A 159 10.88 21.11 1.61
C GLU A 159 11.10 20.21 2.84
N ALA A 160 10.10 19.38 3.18
CA ALA A 160 10.19 18.35 4.21
C ALA A 160 11.24 17.28 3.86
N TYR A 161 11.37 16.94 2.57
CA TYR A 161 12.42 16.05 2.07
C TYR A 161 13.81 16.67 2.25
N SER A 162 14.00 17.95 1.92
CA SER A 162 15.28 18.63 2.15
C SER A 162 15.65 18.75 3.62
N SER A 163 14.69 18.95 4.53
CA SER A 163 14.97 18.99 5.98
C SER A 163 15.37 17.64 6.55
N LEU A 164 14.92 16.52 5.95
CA LEU A 164 15.29 15.16 6.36
C LEU A 164 16.68 14.71 5.86
N LEU A 165 17.26 15.41 4.89
CA LEU A 165 18.57 15.09 4.31
C LEU A 165 19.73 15.93 4.90
N THR A 166 19.42 16.89 5.76
CA THR A 166 20.40 17.85 6.33
C THR A 166 20.95 17.49 7.71
N ASP A 167 20.55 16.36 8.30
CA ASP A 167 21.10 15.83 9.56
C ASP A 167 22.00 14.61 9.34
#